data_AF-A0A8X8YKZ7-F1
#
_entry.id   AF-A0A8X8YKZ7-F1
#
_cell.length_a   1.000
_cell.length_b   1.000
_cell.length_c   1.000
_cell.angle_alpha   90.00
_cell.angle_beta   90.00
_cell.angle_gamma   90.00
#
_symmetry.space_group_name_H-M   'P 1'
#
loop_
_entity.id
_entity.type
_entity.pdbx_description
1 polymer ?
#
loop_
_entity_poly.entity_id
_entity_poly.type
_entity_poly.pdbx_seq_one_letter_code
_entity_poly.pdbx_strand_id
1 'polypeptide(L)'
;MSSWVYTSVDSVRGKHQKGDALWVHGSNSKRTKTSESGEYTIPSNPKTPTSGHSTSSRPIGRDKAKRKGKSKVTQSDSTNAQVAAELHALRLAQDNENELVKARLQIEREKLKRPSMKMYQKMLIKLLDKEHLSPEDQEMKHRLMQIVFGK
;
A
#
# COMPACT_ATOMS: atom_id res chain seq x y z
N MET A 1 57.29 -0.93 3.44
CA MET A 1 56.93 -2.20 4.10
C MET A 1 56.10 -1.88 5.32
N SER A 2 54.79 -2.12 5.29
CA SER A 2 53.93 -2.17 6.48
C SER A 2 52.81 -3.19 6.23
N SER A 3 52.82 -4.23 7.06
CA SER A 3 52.05 -5.47 7.02
C SER A 3 50.61 -5.27 7.49
N TRP A 4 49.63 -5.82 6.78
CA TRP A 4 48.28 -6.04 7.29
C TRP A 4 48.18 -7.48 7.80
N VAL A 5 48.03 -7.63 9.11
CA VAL A 5 47.81 -8.93 9.77
C VAL A 5 46.32 -9.27 9.68
N TYR A 6 46.01 -10.35 8.98
CA TYR A 6 44.68 -10.96 8.91
C TYR A 6 44.53 -11.96 10.06
N THR A 7 43.48 -11.84 10.87
CA THR A 7 43.07 -12.92 11.79
C THR A 7 41.63 -13.31 11.49
N SER A 8 41.44 -14.61 11.26
CA SER A 8 40.20 -15.31 11.01
C SER A 8 40.11 -16.46 12.00
N VAL A 9 38.93 -16.67 12.59
CA VAL A 9 38.38 -17.87 13.26
C VAL A 9 37.10 -17.33 13.94
N ASP A 10 35.89 -17.70 13.52
CA ASP A 10 35.29 -19.00 13.84
C ASP A 10 34.35 -19.51 12.74
N SER A 11 34.58 -20.75 12.33
CA SER A 11 33.77 -21.52 11.40
C SER A 11 32.95 -22.53 12.20
N VAL A 12 31.68 -22.24 12.47
CA VAL A 12 30.76 -23.21 13.09
C VAL A 12 30.15 -24.09 12.00
N ARG A 13 30.62 -25.32 12.01
CA ARG A 13 30.28 -26.46 11.16
C ARG A 13 28.88 -27.00 11.49
N GLY A 14 27.90 -26.78 10.61
CA GLY A 14 26.57 -27.41 10.66
C GLY A 14 26.38 -28.42 9.53
N LYS A 15 26.02 -29.66 9.87
CA LYS A 15 26.08 -30.86 9.01
C LYS A 15 24.91 -31.01 8.01
N HIS A 16 25.22 -31.67 6.90
CA HIS A 16 24.31 -32.39 6.00
C HIS A 16 23.31 -33.31 6.75
N GLN A 17 22.05 -33.37 6.29
CA GLN A 17 21.29 -34.62 6.17
C GLN A 17 20.12 -34.49 5.18
N LYS A 18 19.88 -35.60 4.48
CA LYS A 18 19.11 -35.81 3.23
C LYS A 18 17.96 -36.76 3.57
N GLY A 19 16.80 -36.63 2.93
CA GLY A 19 15.70 -37.59 3.09
C GLY A 19 14.49 -37.28 2.21
N ASP A 20 14.31 -38.09 1.18
CA ASP A 20 13.31 -37.98 0.12
C ASP A 20 11.96 -38.62 0.48
N ALA A 21 10.90 -38.14 -0.22
CA ALA A 21 9.83 -38.92 -0.85
C ALA A 21 8.50 -39.28 -0.13
N LEU A 22 7.41 -38.91 -0.84
CA LEU A 22 6.15 -39.64 -1.13
C LEU A 22 5.05 -39.74 -0.03
N TRP A 23 3.87 -39.14 -0.25
CA TRP A 23 2.68 -39.75 -0.90
C TRP A 23 1.50 -38.75 -0.96
N VAL A 24 0.58 -39.00 -1.89
CA VAL A 24 -0.53 -38.15 -2.39
C VAL A 24 -1.89 -38.67 -1.91
N HIS A 25 -2.88 -37.75 -1.81
CA HIS A 25 -4.35 -37.94 -1.90
C HIS A 25 -5.16 -38.30 -0.65
N GLY A 26 -6.22 -37.51 -0.39
CA GLY A 26 -7.19 -37.77 0.69
C GLY A 26 -8.36 -36.80 0.82
N SER A 27 -9.12 -36.56 -0.25
CA SER A 27 -10.60 -36.35 -0.30
C SER A 27 -11.33 -35.32 0.59
N ASN A 28 -11.98 -34.37 -0.10
CA ASN A 28 -13.36 -33.82 0.04
C ASN A 28 -14.11 -33.86 1.40
N SER A 29 -14.77 -32.73 1.79
CA SER A 29 -16.24 -32.60 1.77
C SER A 29 -16.78 -31.27 2.33
N LYS A 30 -17.43 -30.49 1.44
CA LYS A 30 -18.69 -29.73 1.57
C LYS A 30 -19.05 -29.01 2.88
N ARG A 31 -19.19 -27.67 2.78
CA ARG A 31 -20.50 -27.00 2.99
C ARG A 31 -20.52 -25.57 2.45
N THR A 32 -21.20 -25.38 1.32
CA THR A 32 -21.81 -24.10 0.91
C THR A 32 -23.28 -24.16 1.27
N LYS A 33 -23.82 -23.08 1.87
CA LYS A 33 -25.25 -22.80 1.89
C LYS A 33 -25.47 -21.32 1.59
N THR A 34 -26.07 -21.08 0.43
CA THR A 34 -26.76 -19.86 0.04
C THR A 34 -28.26 -20.17 0.06
N SER A 35 -29.05 -19.36 0.76
CA SER A 35 -30.51 -19.29 0.70
C SER A 35 -30.89 -17.99 1.41
N GLU A 36 -31.40 -16.92 0.79
CA GLU A 36 -32.64 -16.71 0.00
C GLU A 36 -33.55 -15.74 0.79
N SER A 37 -34.07 -14.78 0.02
CA SER A 37 -34.97 -13.63 0.22
C SER A 37 -35.91 -13.46 1.44
N GLY A 38 -36.20 -12.18 1.69
CA GLY A 38 -37.51 -11.65 2.15
C GLY A 38 -37.60 -11.42 3.66
N GLU A 39 -38.12 -10.33 4.23
CA GLU A 39 -38.92 -9.19 3.78
C GLU A 39 -38.63 -8.01 4.74
N TYR A 40 -38.57 -6.78 4.23
CA TYR A 40 -38.51 -5.58 5.09
C TYR A 40 -39.93 -5.26 5.60
N THR A 41 -40.21 -5.51 6.89
CA THR A 41 -41.41 -4.96 7.54
C THR A 41 -41.07 -3.61 8.18
N ILE A 42 -41.56 -2.54 7.57
CA ILE A 42 -41.57 -1.19 8.16
C ILE A 42 -42.72 -1.13 9.16
N PRO A 43 -42.52 -0.86 10.47
CA PRO A 43 -43.62 -0.48 11.33
C PRO A 43 -44.03 0.95 10.99
N SER A 44 -45.03 1.09 10.12
CA SER A 44 -45.81 2.32 9.99
C SER A 44 -46.73 2.43 11.19
N ASN A 45 -46.59 3.50 11.97
CA ASN A 45 -47.70 4.10 12.71
C ASN A 45 -47.35 5.54 13.09
N PRO A 46 -47.96 6.53 12.42
CA PRO A 46 -48.24 7.80 13.08
C PRO A 46 -49.73 8.10 12.97
N LYS A 47 -50.43 8.16 14.11
CA LYS A 47 -51.45 9.19 14.43
C LYS A 47 -52.25 8.83 15.68
N THR A 48 -52.17 9.71 16.67
CA THR A 48 -53.37 10.36 17.24
C THR A 48 -52.95 11.73 17.79
N PRO A 49 -53.54 12.85 17.34
CA PRO A 49 -53.42 14.12 18.02
C PRO A 49 -54.49 14.15 19.11
N THR A 50 -54.11 13.99 20.38
CA THR A 50 -55.05 14.27 21.47
C THR A 50 -55.12 15.78 21.66
N SER A 51 -56.11 16.32 20.95
CA SER A 51 -56.77 17.59 21.15
C SER A 51 -57.09 17.87 22.64
N GLY A 52 -56.69 19.05 23.11
CA GLY A 52 -57.13 19.64 24.39
C GLY A 52 -56.46 21.01 24.54
N HIS A 53 -56.92 22.04 23.83
CA HIS A 53 -58.03 22.92 24.24
C HIS A 53 -57.97 23.29 25.72
N SER A 54 -57.15 24.30 26.05
CA SER A 54 -57.63 25.40 26.90
C SER A 54 -56.73 26.62 26.80
N THR A 55 -57.33 27.68 26.27
CA THR A 55 -56.81 29.03 26.21
C THR A 55 -56.75 29.62 27.62
N SER A 56 -55.62 29.47 28.31
CA SER A 56 -55.35 30.30 29.49
C SER A 56 -54.95 31.68 29.02
N SER A 57 -55.88 32.63 29.16
CA SER A 57 -55.69 34.05 28.90
C SER A 57 -54.56 34.65 29.74
N ARG A 58 -53.82 35.56 29.10
CA ARG A 58 -52.55 36.22 29.50
C ARG A 58 -52.67 37.06 30.79
N PRO A 59 -51.52 37.50 31.32
CA PRO A 59 -51.34 38.94 31.52
C PRO A 59 -50.26 39.51 30.60
N ILE A 60 -50.58 40.66 30.02
CA ILE A 60 -49.72 41.45 29.13
C ILE A 60 -48.67 42.15 29.99
N GLY A 61 -47.45 41.60 30.02
CA GLY A 61 -46.26 42.27 30.53
C GLY A 61 -45.47 42.89 29.39
N ARG A 62 -45.52 44.20 29.27
CA ARG A 62 -44.78 45.00 28.29
C ARG A 62 -43.44 45.37 28.91
N ASP A 63 -42.35 44.71 28.51
CA ASP A 63 -41.02 45.30 28.64
C ASP A 63 -40.17 45.08 27.39
N LYS A 64 -39.63 46.18 26.88
CA LYS A 64 -38.82 46.25 25.68
C LYS A 64 -37.37 46.04 26.06
N ALA A 65 -36.90 44.80 25.97
CA ALA A 65 -35.49 44.51 25.78
C ALA A 65 -35.33 43.32 24.83
N LYS A 66 -35.21 43.59 23.52
CA LYS A 66 -34.67 42.60 22.59
C LYS A 66 -33.20 42.40 22.96
N ARG A 67 -32.91 41.46 23.87
CA ARG A 67 -31.56 40.89 23.97
C ARG A 67 -31.33 40.17 22.65
N LYS A 68 -30.57 40.81 21.76
CA LYS A 68 -30.08 40.23 20.50
C LYS A 68 -29.47 38.88 20.87
N GLY A 69 -30.13 37.82 20.42
CA GLY A 69 -29.77 36.45 20.76
C GLY A 69 -28.28 36.22 20.53
N LYS A 70 -27.64 35.64 21.54
CA LYS A 70 -26.31 35.08 21.41
C LYS A 70 -26.41 33.99 20.34
N SER A 71 -25.93 34.26 19.13
CA SER A 71 -25.76 33.18 18.14
C SER A 71 -24.87 32.13 18.78
N LYS A 72 -25.46 30.97 19.05
CA LYS A 72 -24.74 29.73 19.29
C LYS A 72 -24.00 29.47 17.97
N VAL A 73 -22.72 29.84 17.89
CA VAL A 73 -21.86 29.33 16.83
C VAL A 73 -21.96 27.82 16.93
N THR A 74 -22.53 27.22 15.89
CA THR A 74 -22.77 25.80 15.75
C THR A 74 -21.41 25.09 15.80
N GLN A 75 -20.99 24.67 17.00
CA GLN A 75 -19.71 23.98 17.19
C GLN A 75 -19.59 22.75 16.27
N SER A 76 -20.73 22.14 15.90
CA SER A 76 -20.79 20.99 14.99
C SER A 76 -20.35 21.29 13.55
N ASP A 77 -20.49 22.52 13.05
CA ASP A 77 -20.06 22.86 11.68
C ASP A 77 -18.53 22.95 11.61
N SER A 78 -17.91 23.48 12.67
CA SER A 78 -16.45 23.54 12.80
C SER A 78 -15.81 22.17 12.99
N THR A 79 -16.44 21.27 13.75
CA THR A 79 -15.90 19.92 13.98
C THR A 79 -16.00 19.05 12.72
N ASN A 80 -17.09 19.16 11.95
CA ASN A 80 -17.25 18.39 10.71
C ASN A 80 -16.26 18.83 9.63
N ALA A 81 -16.00 20.14 9.52
CA ALA A 81 -14.98 20.67 8.61
C ALA A 81 -13.58 20.20 8.98
N GLN A 82 -13.27 20.14 10.29
CA GLN A 82 -12.00 19.62 10.78
C GLN A 82 -11.83 18.13 10.44
N VAL A 83 -12.85 17.29 10.69
CA VAL A 83 -12.81 15.86 10.35
C VAL A 83 -12.64 15.64 8.84
N ALA A 84 -13.32 16.44 8.01
CA ALA A 84 -13.16 16.36 6.56
C ALA A 84 -11.72 16.72 6.10
N ALA A 85 -11.11 17.74 6.72
CA ALA A 85 -9.73 18.13 6.44
C ALA A 85 -8.73 17.03 6.87
N GLU A 86 -8.95 16.41 8.03
CA GLU A 86 -8.13 15.31 8.53
C GLU A 86 -8.22 14.08 7.62
N LEU A 87 -9.43 13.70 7.18
CA LEU A 87 -9.62 12.60 6.22
C LEU A 87 -8.93 12.87 4.88
N HIS A 88 -9.00 14.11 4.39
CA HIS A 88 -8.29 14.51 3.17
C HIS A 88 -6.77 14.42 3.34
N ALA A 89 -6.24 14.90 4.48
CA ALA A 89 -4.83 14.80 4.79
C ALA A 89 -4.35 13.34 4.87
N LEU A 90 -5.11 12.46 5.51
CA LEU A 90 -4.82 11.02 5.57
C LEU A 90 -4.80 10.38 4.18
N ARG A 91 -5.75 10.74 3.32
CA ARG A 91 -5.79 10.22 1.95
C ARG A 91 -4.58 10.65 1.13
N LEU A 92 -4.18 11.92 1.23
CA LEU A 92 -2.97 12.41 0.60
C LEU A 92 -1.72 11.69 1.11
N ALA A 93 -1.61 11.46 2.42
CA ALA A 93 -0.49 10.73 3.00
C ALA A 93 -0.41 9.30 2.43
N GLN A 94 -1.55 8.60 2.39
CA GLN A 94 -1.62 7.25 1.83
C GLN A 94 -1.29 7.20 0.34
N ASP A 95 -1.77 8.17 -0.45
CA ASP A 95 -1.45 8.26 -1.87
C ASP A 95 0.05 8.50 -2.10
N ASN A 96 0.69 9.34 -1.27
CA ASN A 96 2.15 9.54 -1.30
C ASN A 96 2.92 8.26 -0.97
N GLU A 97 2.50 7.53 0.07
CA GLU A 97 3.09 6.23 0.41
C GLU A 97 2.95 5.23 -0.75
N ASN A 98 1.78 5.18 -1.38
CA ASN A 98 1.52 4.32 -2.53
C ASN A 98 2.43 4.67 -3.71
N GLU A 99 2.64 5.95 -4.02
CA GLU A 99 3.55 6.38 -5.07
C GLU A 99 5.01 6.02 -4.76
N LEU A 100 5.45 6.14 -3.50
CA LEU A 100 6.78 5.68 -3.08
C LEU A 100 6.95 4.17 -3.23
N VAL A 101 5.92 3.38 -2.89
CA VAL A 101 5.94 1.92 -3.08
C VAL A 101 6.01 1.57 -4.56
N LYS A 102 5.22 2.22 -5.41
CA LYS A 102 5.28 2.03 -6.88
C LYS A 102 6.67 2.37 -7.44
N ALA A 103 7.25 3.49 -7.03
CA ALA A 103 8.59 3.89 -7.46
C ALA A 103 9.66 2.86 -7.03
N ARG A 104 9.58 2.35 -5.79
CA ARG A 104 10.49 1.31 -5.30
C ARG A 104 10.35 0.00 -6.10
N LEU A 105 9.12 -0.45 -6.33
CA LEU A 105 8.83 -1.66 -7.11
C LEU A 105 9.35 -1.53 -8.56
N GLN A 106 9.23 -0.35 -9.17
CA GLN A 106 9.75 -0.08 -10.50
C GLN A 106 11.28 -0.22 -10.54
N ILE A 107 11.99 0.36 -9.56
CA ILE A 107 13.45 0.25 -9.45
C ILE A 107 13.87 -1.20 -9.26
N GLU A 108 13.19 -1.96 -8.40
CA GLU A 108 13.49 -3.37 -8.16
C GLU A 108 13.30 -4.22 -9.43
N ARG A 109 12.21 -3.97 -10.16
CA ARG A 109 11.94 -4.61 -11.46
C ARG A 109 13.04 -4.29 -12.48
N GLU A 110 13.52 -3.05 -12.54
CA GLU A 110 14.62 -2.66 -13.42
C GLU A 110 15.95 -3.29 -13.01
N LYS A 111 16.25 -3.39 -11.72
CA LYS A 111 17.44 -4.09 -11.20
C LYS A 111 17.45 -5.57 -11.57
N LEU A 112 16.28 -6.23 -11.55
CA LEU A 112 16.14 -7.62 -11.99
C LEU A 112 16.28 -7.77 -13.50
N LYS A 113 15.88 -6.78 -14.30
CA LYS A 113 16.09 -6.77 -15.75
C LYS A 113 17.55 -6.56 -16.12
N ARG A 114 18.33 -5.85 -15.29
CA ARG A 114 19.76 -5.64 -15.55
C ARG A 114 20.49 -6.98 -15.44
N PRO A 115 21.20 -7.41 -16.50
CA PRO A 115 22.10 -8.55 -16.43
C PRO A 115 23.07 -8.49 -15.25
N SER A 116 23.36 -9.66 -14.67
CA SER A 116 24.42 -9.76 -13.67
C SER A 116 25.78 -9.47 -14.29
N MET A 117 26.72 -8.95 -13.48
CA MET A 117 28.09 -8.69 -13.95
C MET A 117 28.76 -9.94 -14.53
N LYS A 118 28.49 -11.12 -13.95
CA LYS A 118 28.96 -12.41 -14.48
C LYS A 118 28.44 -12.70 -15.89
N MET A 119 27.21 -12.29 -16.20
CA MET A 119 26.65 -12.46 -17.54
C MET A 119 27.35 -11.54 -18.55
N TYR A 120 27.62 -10.28 -18.20
CA TYR A 120 28.40 -9.36 -19.03
C TYR A 120 29.82 -9.87 -19.30
N GLN A 121 30.50 -10.38 -18.26
CA GLN A 121 31.83 -10.99 -18.41
C GLN A 121 31.79 -12.20 -19.35
N LYS A 122 30.81 -13.12 -19.18
CA LYS A 122 30.65 -14.29 -20.05
C LYS A 122 30.39 -13.90 -21.51
N MET A 123 29.58 -12.87 -21.73
CA MET A 123 29.30 -12.37 -23.08
C MET A 123 30.53 -11.73 -23.72
N LEU A 124 31.31 -10.97 -22.93
CA LEU A 124 32.56 -10.37 -23.40
C LEU A 124 33.58 -11.44 -23.80
N ILE A 125 33.78 -12.47 -22.98
CA ILE A 125 34.70 -13.58 -23.30
C ILE A 125 34.30 -14.24 -24.62
N LYS A 126 33.02 -14.55 -24.82
CA LYS A 126 32.53 -15.12 -26.09
C LYS A 126 32.81 -14.25 -27.31
N LEU A 127 32.84 -12.92 -27.16
CA LEU A 127 33.20 -12.00 -28.25
C LEU A 127 34.72 -11.92 -28.45
N LEU A 128 35.52 -12.11 -27.41
CA LEU A 128 36.98 -12.17 -27.51
C LEU A 128 37.47 -13.47 -28.15
N ASP A 129 36.72 -14.56 -28.01
CA ASP A 129 37.05 -15.87 -28.60
C ASP A 129 36.77 -15.93 -30.12
N LYS A 130 36.06 -14.95 -30.69
CA LYS A 130 35.76 -14.90 -32.12
C LYS A 130 36.92 -14.23 -32.87
N GLU A 131 37.38 -14.87 -33.94
CA GLU A 131 38.44 -14.35 -34.82
C GLU A 131 38.01 -13.09 -35.59
N HIS A 132 36.74 -13.05 -36.01
CA HIS A 132 36.15 -11.92 -36.71
C HIS A 132 34.82 -11.54 -36.08
N LEU A 133 34.65 -10.26 -35.78
CA LEU A 133 33.43 -9.70 -35.21
C LEU A 133 32.72 -8.86 -36.27
N SER A 134 31.40 -9.00 -36.33
CA SER A 134 30.52 -8.06 -37.02
C SER A 134 30.72 -6.64 -36.47
N PRO A 135 30.50 -5.58 -37.25
CA PRO A 135 30.49 -4.20 -36.72
C PRO A 135 29.60 -4.03 -35.47
N GLU A 136 28.44 -4.70 -35.43
CA GLU A 136 27.55 -4.70 -34.26
C GLU A 136 28.17 -5.39 -33.04
N ASP A 137 28.85 -6.51 -33.25
CA ASP A 137 29.55 -7.26 -32.21
C ASP A 137 30.76 -6.48 -31.67
N GLN A 138 31.43 -5.68 -32.50
CA GLN A 138 32.50 -4.77 -32.07
C GLN A 138 31.96 -3.68 -31.15
N GLU A 139 30.81 -3.10 -31.49
CA GLU A 139 30.15 -2.12 -30.64
C GLU A 139 29.72 -2.74 -29.30
N MET A 140 29.11 -3.93 -29.35
CA MET A 140 28.73 -4.66 -28.14
C MET A 140 29.94 -4.98 -27.26
N LYS A 141 31.05 -5.45 -27.86
CA LYS A 141 32.32 -5.68 -27.16
C LYS A 141 32.80 -4.41 -26.47
N HIS A 142 32.80 -3.27 -27.15
CA HIS A 142 33.20 -1.98 -26.56
C HIS A 142 32.30 -1.57 -25.38
N ARG A 143 30.97 -1.64 -25.55
CA ARG A 143 30.01 -1.38 -24.47
C ARG A 143 30.22 -2.30 -23.26
N LEU A 144 30.51 -3.58 -23.49
CA LEU A 144 30.78 -4.53 -22.42
C LEU A 144 32.11 -4.26 -21.72
N MET A 145 33.16 -3.85 -22.45
CA MET A 145 34.41 -3.42 -21.83
C MET A 145 34.19 -2.21 -20.92
N GLN A 146 33.39 -1.23 -21.35
CA GLN A 146 33.00 -0.10 -20.50
C GLN A 146 32.27 -0.55 -19.23
N ILE A 147 31.32 -1.48 -19.34
CA ILE A 147 30.56 -1.98 -18.17
C ILE A 147 31.45 -2.77 -17.21
N VAL A 148 32.34 -3.63 -17.73
CA VAL A 148 33.14 -4.56 -16.92
C VAL A 148 34.38 -3.87 -16.32
N PHE A 149 35.01 -2.96 -17.06
CA PHE A 149 36.28 -2.34 -16.67
C PHE A 149 36.17 -0.84 -16.37
N GLY A 150 35.05 -0.18 -16.69
CA GLY A 150 34.86 1.26 -16.46
C GLY A 150 35.75 2.16 -17.33
N LYS A 151 36.20 1.67 -18.49
CA LYS A 151 37.12 2.36 -19.41
C LYS A 151 36.44 2.73 -20.71
#